data_AF-A0A812IC37-F1
#
_entry.id   AF-A0A812IC37-F1
#
_cell.length_a   1.000
_cell.length_b   1.000
_cell.length_c   1.000
_cell.angle_alpha   90.00
_cell.angle_beta   90.00
_cell.angle_gamma   90.00
#
_symmetry.space_group_name_H-M   'P 1'
#
loop_
_entity.id
_entity.type
_entity.pdbx_description
1 polymer ?
#
loop_
_entity_poly.entity_id
_entity_poly.type
_entity_poly.pdbx_seq_one_letter_code
_entity_poly.pdbx_strand_id
1 'polypeptide(L)'
;MSVLTLMAAAIAAVGGALDLPAVAGQVQLLGFSGDQTNYNESAPHMRWTGHVGVRFQNAPQDTVFGFTPDTVLRQDMHALVSTLLEGNSFPGRVSNDFPDFDDAALSPFGVVFVFWDMTGTCKEKDCGFSSVKKDMTDMSKSYAFPPEAPLKYRGRTYSACTTSWGETCFNCATYPKSVGLPIPEDTGMLPEYLEKMALLHGSFCRCYKSGRWHSKSDCWAERNRVLYNTCTFEQPVEDL
;
A
#
# COMPACT_ATOMS: atom_id res chain seq x y z
N MET A 1 51.12 -20.85 -20.29
CA MET A 1 49.90 -21.06 -19.46
C MET A 1 49.60 -19.74 -18.77
N SER A 2 48.70 -18.91 -19.33
CA SER A 2 48.29 -17.64 -18.72
C SER A 2 47.08 -17.87 -17.84
N VAL A 3 47.19 -17.48 -16.57
CA VAL A 3 46.11 -17.50 -15.59
C VAL A 3 45.35 -16.17 -15.74
N LEU A 4 44.14 -16.23 -16.29
CA LEU A 4 43.20 -15.11 -16.29
C LEU A 4 42.57 -15.01 -14.90
N THR A 5 42.92 -13.98 -14.14
CA THR A 5 42.26 -13.65 -12.88
C THR A 5 41.00 -12.85 -13.18
N LEU A 6 39.82 -13.48 -13.07
CA LEU A 6 38.54 -12.76 -13.06
C LEU A 6 38.43 -11.94 -11.78
N MET A 7 38.42 -10.61 -11.89
CA MET A 7 37.97 -9.74 -10.82
C MET A 7 36.44 -9.76 -10.77
N ALA A 8 35.88 -10.46 -9.79
CA ALA A 8 34.48 -10.30 -9.42
C ALA A 8 34.35 -8.99 -8.62
N ALA A 9 33.80 -7.95 -9.26
CA ALA A 9 33.35 -6.77 -8.54
C ALA A 9 32.07 -7.13 -7.78
N ALA A 10 32.19 -7.33 -6.46
CA ALA A 10 31.04 -7.36 -5.58
C ALA A 10 30.48 -5.93 -5.52
N ILE A 11 29.44 -5.66 -6.31
CA ILE A 11 28.61 -4.47 -6.10
C ILE A 11 27.89 -4.70 -4.78
N ALA A 12 28.38 -4.10 -3.71
CA ALA A 12 27.60 -3.94 -2.50
C ALA A 12 26.39 -3.08 -2.89
N ALA A 13 25.24 -3.71 -3.09
CA ALA A 13 23.97 -3.00 -3.17
C ALA A 13 23.79 -2.35 -1.80
N VAL A 14 24.11 -1.07 -1.71
CA VAL A 14 23.68 -0.22 -0.60
C VAL A 14 22.17 -0.05 -0.77
N GLY A 15 21.42 -1.09 -0.40
CA GLY A 15 19.99 -1.02 -0.21
C GLY A 15 19.77 -0.21 1.05
N GLY A 16 19.57 1.09 0.88
CA GLY A 16 19.03 1.91 1.96
C GLY A 16 17.64 1.38 2.29
N ALA A 17 17.37 1.15 3.57
CA ALA A 17 16.00 0.89 4.01
C ALA A 17 15.10 2.03 3.54
N LEU A 18 13.85 1.72 3.16
CA LEU A 18 12.88 2.73 2.76
C LEU A 18 12.77 3.86 3.79
N ASP A 19 13.19 5.06 3.40
CA ASP A 19 13.06 6.27 4.22
C ASP A 19 11.65 6.85 4.05
N LEU A 20 10.76 6.51 4.98
CA LEU A 20 9.42 7.07 5.06
C LEU A 20 9.46 8.44 5.77
N PRO A 21 8.70 9.44 5.30
CA PRO A 21 8.57 10.73 5.99
C PRO A 21 8.10 10.53 7.44
N ALA A 22 8.54 11.38 8.36
CA ALA A 22 7.99 11.35 9.72
C ALA A 22 6.47 11.62 9.68
N VAL A 23 5.73 11.01 10.61
CA VAL A 23 4.30 11.28 10.78
C VAL A 23 4.16 12.71 11.34
N ALA A 24 3.74 13.65 10.50
CA ALA A 24 3.59 15.06 10.90
C ALA A 24 2.29 15.29 11.69
N GLY A 25 1.27 14.46 11.45
CA GLY A 25 0.00 14.46 12.18
C GLY A 25 0.00 13.52 13.39
N GLN A 26 -1.20 13.11 13.81
CA GLN A 26 -1.35 12.01 14.79
C GLN A 26 -1.30 10.64 14.10
N VAL A 27 -1.79 10.60 12.86
CA VAL A 27 -1.88 9.43 11.99
C VAL A 27 -1.47 9.83 10.58
N GLN A 28 -0.80 8.93 9.89
CA GLN A 28 -0.52 9.06 8.46
C GLN A 28 -1.10 7.85 7.74
N LEU A 29 -1.97 8.09 6.77
CA LEU A 29 -2.28 7.08 5.77
C LEU A 29 -1.20 7.15 4.69
N LEU A 30 -0.70 5.99 4.30
CA LEU A 30 0.20 5.87 3.16
C LEU A 30 -0.29 4.74 2.26
N GLY A 31 -0.16 4.94 0.97
CA GLY A 31 -0.51 3.92 -0.01
C GLY A 31 0.29 4.08 -1.28
N PHE A 32 0.36 3.01 -2.06
CA PHE A 32 1.02 3.02 -3.35
C PHE A 32 0.21 2.23 -4.37
N SER A 33 0.32 2.64 -5.63
CA SER A 33 -0.25 1.88 -6.75
C SER A 33 0.76 0.82 -7.18
N GLY A 34 0.29 -0.41 -7.37
CA GLY A 34 1.14 -1.54 -7.71
C GLY A 34 1.77 -1.45 -9.11
N ASP A 35 2.80 -2.26 -9.34
CA ASP A 35 3.55 -2.34 -10.59
C ASP A 35 2.91 -3.29 -11.62
N GLN A 36 1.61 -3.12 -11.87
CA GLN A 36 0.78 -3.98 -12.73
C GLN A 36 1.24 -4.06 -14.20
N THR A 37 2.26 -3.29 -14.60
CA THR A 37 2.80 -3.30 -15.99
C THR A 37 3.78 -4.41 -16.26
N ASN A 38 4.34 -5.02 -15.22
CA ASN A 38 5.10 -6.24 -15.41
C ASN A 38 4.16 -7.41 -15.32
N TYR A 39 4.04 -8.15 -16.42
CA TYR A 39 3.52 -9.53 -16.45
C TYR A 39 4.31 -10.49 -15.55
N ASN A 40 5.26 -9.98 -14.77
CA ASN A 40 5.92 -10.74 -13.74
C ASN A 40 5.00 -10.81 -12.52
N GLU A 41 3.98 -11.67 -12.64
CA GLU A 41 3.09 -12.18 -11.59
C GLU A 41 3.86 -12.75 -10.38
N SER A 42 5.20 -12.86 -10.48
CA SER A 42 6.11 -13.28 -9.41
C SER A 42 6.63 -12.14 -8.51
N ALA A 43 6.19 -10.89 -8.69
CA ALA A 43 6.53 -9.84 -7.73
C ALA A 43 6.02 -10.27 -6.33
N PRO A 44 6.92 -10.39 -5.33
CA PRO A 44 6.52 -10.86 -4.01
C PRO A 44 5.54 -9.85 -3.39
N HIS A 45 4.57 -10.38 -2.66
CA HIS A 45 3.68 -9.60 -1.80
C HIS A 45 2.89 -8.48 -2.52
N MET A 46 2.59 -7.38 -1.83
CA MET A 46 1.62 -6.38 -2.29
C MET A 46 2.15 -5.43 -3.38
N ARG A 47 3.42 -5.53 -3.80
CA ARG A 47 4.00 -4.66 -4.84
C ARG A 47 3.24 -4.73 -6.16
N TRP A 48 2.71 -5.89 -6.52
CA TRP A 48 1.97 -6.05 -7.77
C TRP A 48 0.61 -5.35 -7.76
N THR A 49 -0.14 -5.49 -6.66
CA THR A 49 -1.51 -4.97 -6.55
C THR A 49 -1.58 -3.52 -6.10
N GLY A 50 -0.59 -3.09 -5.32
CA GLY A 50 -0.69 -1.89 -4.49
C GLY A 50 -1.16 -2.22 -3.08
N HIS A 51 -0.96 -1.28 -2.16
CA HIS A 51 -1.35 -1.44 -0.75
C HIS A 51 -1.65 -0.10 -0.08
N VAL A 52 -2.37 -0.15 1.04
CA VAL A 52 -2.61 0.98 1.95
C VAL A 52 -2.34 0.52 3.37
N GLY A 53 -1.68 1.37 4.13
CA GLY A 53 -1.37 1.16 5.53
C GLY A 53 -1.58 2.43 6.35
N VAL A 54 -1.46 2.27 7.65
CA VAL A 54 -1.63 3.33 8.64
C VAL A 54 -0.37 3.40 9.50
N ARG A 55 0.14 4.61 9.75
CA ARG A 55 1.20 4.87 10.71
C ARG A 55 0.69 5.81 11.79
N PHE A 56 1.17 5.63 13.00
CA PHE A 56 0.79 6.45 14.16
C PHE A 56 2.02 7.16 14.70
N GLN A 57 1.88 8.42 15.09
CA GLN A 57 2.97 9.22 15.64
C GLN A 57 3.60 8.57 16.90
N ASN A 58 2.79 7.85 17.69
CA ASN A 58 3.20 7.19 18.92
C ASN A 58 3.61 5.72 18.73
N ALA A 59 3.73 5.25 17.50
CA ALA A 59 4.25 3.92 17.16
C ALA A 59 5.71 4.02 16.66
N PRO A 60 6.46 2.89 16.63
CA PRO A 60 7.77 2.87 15.98
C PRO A 60 7.68 3.36 14.53
N GLN A 61 8.65 4.16 14.09
CA GLN A 61 8.62 4.81 12.76
C GLN A 61 8.62 3.80 11.61
N ASP A 62 9.24 2.64 11.81
CA ASP A 62 9.32 1.50 10.88
C ASP A 62 8.10 0.56 10.97
N THR A 63 7.02 1.00 11.61
CA THR A 63 5.77 0.23 11.69
C THR A 63 4.70 0.83 10.79
N VAL A 64 4.25 0.06 9.81
CA VAL A 64 3.07 0.35 9.00
C VAL A 64 2.01 -0.70 9.30
N PHE A 65 0.91 -0.31 9.94
CA PHE A 65 -0.20 -1.22 10.21
C PHE A 65 -1.04 -1.36 8.94
N GLY A 66 -0.92 -2.50 8.26
CA GLY A 66 -1.72 -2.82 7.08
C GLY A 66 -2.68 -3.96 7.33
N PHE A 67 -3.76 -4.01 6.54
CA PHE A 67 -4.75 -5.08 6.58
C PHE A 67 -4.61 -5.95 5.32
N THR A 68 -4.27 -7.22 5.53
CA THR A 68 -3.95 -8.18 4.46
C THR A 68 -4.73 -9.48 4.65
N PRO A 69 -4.91 -10.30 3.61
CA PRO A 69 -5.52 -11.61 3.77
C PRO A 69 -4.58 -12.54 4.55
N ASP A 70 -5.13 -13.30 5.49
CA ASP A 70 -4.42 -14.35 6.21
C ASP A 70 -4.52 -15.67 5.44
N THR A 71 -3.62 -15.83 4.48
CA THR A 71 -3.61 -16.99 3.57
C THR A 71 -2.21 -17.24 3.04
N VAL A 72 -1.91 -18.50 2.75
CA VAL A 72 -0.66 -18.92 2.08
C VAL A 72 -0.55 -18.34 0.68
N LEU A 73 -1.67 -17.96 0.05
CA LEU A 73 -1.67 -17.33 -1.27
C LEU A 73 -1.01 -15.96 -1.28
N ARG A 74 -0.66 -15.34 -0.14
CA ARG A 74 0.19 -14.14 -0.12
C ARG A 74 1.57 -14.35 -0.77
N GLN A 75 2.01 -15.60 -0.91
CA GLN A 75 3.23 -15.97 -1.61
C GLN A 75 3.02 -16.20 -3.12
N ASP A 76 1.76 -16.23 -3.58
CA ASP A 76 1.35 -16.37 -4.98
C ASP A 76 0.27 -15.31 -5.29
N MET A 77 0.75 -14.09 -5.58
CA MET A 77 -0.12 -12.94 -5.73
C MET A 77 -1.08 -13.05 -6.90
N HIS A 78 -0.70 -13.75 -7.97
CA HIS A 78 -1.61 -14.03 -9.07
C HIS A 78 -2.76 -14.93 -8.63
N ALA A 79 -2.47 -16.04 -7.94
CA ALA A 79 -3.52 -16.91 -7.41
C ALA A 79 -4.42 -16.15 -6.42
N LEU A 80 -3.83 -15.39 -5.49
CA LEU A 80 -4.58 -14.58 -4.53
C LEU A 80 -5.53 -13.60 -5.22
N VAL A 81 -5.04 -12.80 -6.15
CA VAL A 81 -5.85 -11.81 -6.88
C VAL A 81 -6.90 -12.48 -7.74
N SER A 82 -6.59 -13.58 -8.40
CA SER A 82 -7.60 -14.32 -9.17
C SER A 82 -8.72 -14.81 -8.27
N THR A 83 -8.39 -15.41 -7.12
CA THR A 83 -9.39 -15.88 -6.14
C THR A 83 -10.24 -14.74 -5.59
N LEU A 84 -9.65 -13.58 -5.30
CA LEU A 84 -10.39 -12.39 -4.85
C LEU A 84 -11.30 -11.81 -5.96
N LEU A 85 -10.83 -11.78 -7.21
CA LEU A 85 -11.61 -11.35 -8.39
C LEU A 85 -12.70 -12.35 -8.77
N GLU A 86 -12.61 -13.59 -8.32
CA GLU A 86 -13.71 -14.57 -8.39
C GLU A 86 -14.78 -14.33 -7.31
N GLY A 87 -14.58 -13.33 -6.44
CA GLY A 87 -15.53 -12.94 -5.40
C GLY A 87 -15.33 -13.69 -4.08
N ASN A 88 -14.23 -14.42 -3.90
CA ASN A 88 -13.92 -15.06 -2.63
C ASN A 88 -13.38 -14.05 -1.61
N SER A 89 -13.35 -14.46 -0.34
CA SER A 89 -12.76 -13.70 0.76
C SER A 89 -11.87 -14.60 1.61
N PHE A 90 -11.02 -14.00 2.42
CA PHE A 90 -10.16 -14.67 3.39
C PHE A 90 -10.35 -14.06 4.77
N PRO A 91 -10.01 -14.75 5.87
CA PRO A 91 -9.76 -14.07 7.13
C PRO A 91 -8.76 -12.94 6.91
N GLY A 92 -9.00 -11.78 7.54
CA GLY A 92 -8.07 -10.66 7.52
C GLY A 92 -7.03 -10.78 8.62
N ARG A 93 -5.90 -10.08 8.45
CA ARG A 93 -4.86 -9.90 9.47
C ARG A 93 -4.36 -8.47 9.44
N VAL A 94 -4.11 -7.92 10.62
CA VAL A 94 -3.35 -6.69 10.79
C VAL A 94 -1.94 -7.03 11.27
N SER A 95 -0.94 -6.51 10.59
CA SER A 95 0.47 -6.73 10.88
C SER A 95 1.31 -5.49 10.60
N ASN A 96 2.59 -5.53 10.96
CA ASN A 96 3.56 -4.59 10.42
C ASN A 96 3.85 -4.95 8.95
N ASP A 97 3.22 -4.23 8.04
CA ASP A 97 3.34 -4.40 6.60
C ASP A 97 4.45 -3.49 6.02
N PHE A 98 5.29 -2.87 6.84
CA PHE A 98 6.47 -2.13 6.34
C PHE A 98 7.28 -2.91 5.28
N PRO A 99 7.51 -4.24 5.41
CA PRO A 99 8.18 -5.01 4.36
C PRO A 99 7.49 -4.98 2.98
N ASP A 100 6.15 -4.84 2.93
CA ASP A 100 5.41 -4.72 1.66
C ASP A 100 5.65 -3.35 1.00
N PHE A 101 5.82 -2.30 1.80
CA PHE A 101 6.16 -0.96 1.32
C PHE A 101 7.64 -0.89 0.90
N ASP A 102 8.54 -1.50 1.67
CA ASP A 102 9.96 -1.59 1.34
C ASP A 102 10.17 -2.34 0.00
N ASP A 103 9.51 -3.50 -0.20
CA ASP A 103 9.56 -4.21 -1.49
C ASP A 103 8.99 -3.38 -2.65
N ALA A 104 7.91 -2.63 -2.42
CA ALA A 104 7.34 -1.76 -3.44
C ALA A 104 8.34 -0.67 -3.88
N ALA A 105 9.06 -0.07 -2.93
CA ALA A 105 10.09 0.91 -3.21
C ALA A 105 11.27 0.34 -4.02
N LEU A 106 11.54 -0.97 -3.93
CA LEU A 106 12.55 -1.66 -4.73
C LEU A 106 12.18 -1.85 -6.21
N SER A 107 10.95 -1.52 -6.63
CA SER A 107 10.57 -1.62 -8.04
C SER A 107 11.54 -0.85 -8.94
N PRO A 108 12.08 -1.47 -10.00
CA PRO A 108 12.97 -0.77 -10.94
C PRO A 108 12.20 0.16 -11.90
N PHE A 109 10.87 0.15 -11.87
CA PHE A 109 10.01 0.96 -12.73
C PHE A 109 9.55 2.25 -12.06
N GLY A 110 9.76 2.36 -10.75
CA GLY A 110 9.28 3.47 -9.96
C GLY A 110 7.83 3.27 -9.52
N VAL A 111 7.58 3.59 -8.26
CA VAL A 111 6.28 3.52 -7.61
C VAL A 111 6.00 4.87 -6.96
N VAL A 112 4.78 5.37 -7.17
CA VAL A 112 4.31 6.59 -6.50
C VAL A 112 3.67 6.19 -5.20
N PHE A 113 4.23 6.71 -4.11
CA PHE A 113 3.65 6.63 -2.79
C PHE A 113 2.88 7.91 -2.53
N VAL A 114 1.65 7.77 -2.07
CA VAL A 114 0.78 8.86 -1.64
C VAL A 114 0.73 8.82 -0.12
N PHE A 115 0.97 9.95 0.51
CA PHE A 115 0.93 10.15 1.95
C PHE A 115 -0.17 11.14 2.29
N TRP A 116 -0.86 10.92 3.40
CA TRP A 116 -1.83 11.85 3.96
C TRP A 116 -1.69 11.92 5.47
N ASP A 117 -1.16 13.04 5.97
CA ASP A 117 -1.05 13.31 7.40
C ASP A 117 -2.36 13.89 7.95
N MET A 118 -2.97 13.16 8.88
CA MET A 118 -4.20 13.56 9.57
C MET A 118 -3.88 14.45 10.77
N THR A 119 -4.28 15.71 10.69
CA THR A 119 -4.17 16.68 11.78
C THR A 119 -5.56 17.03 12.31
N GLY A 120 -5.81 16.79 13.61
CA GLY A 120 -7.02 17.25 14.30
C GLY A 120 -8.34 16.58 13.92
N THR A 121 -8.33 15.52 13.12
CA THR A 121 -9.53 14.86 12.56
C THR A 121 -9.93 13.55 13.23
N CYS A 122 -9.21 13.13 14.27
CA CYS A 122 -9.52 11.89 14.97
C CYS A 122 -10.68 12.06 15.94
N LYS A 123 -11.68 11.19 15.82
CA LYS A 123 -12.81 11.13 16.77
C LYS A 123 -12.40 10.53 18.12
N GLU A 124 -11.46 9.60 18.10
CA GLU A 124 -10.98 8.87 19.28
C GLU A 124 -9.67 9.44 19.82
N LYS A 125 -9.44 9.28 21.13
CA LYS A 125 -8.28 9.86 21.85
C LYS A 125 -6.93 9.44 21.27
N ASP A 126 -6.84 8.25 20.67
CA ASP A 126 -5.63 7.69 20.08
C ASP A 126 -5.77 7.42 18.57
N CYS A 127 -6.74 8.05 17.93
CA CYS A 127 -7.02 7.89 16.51
C CYS A 127 -7.24 6.43 16.06
N GLY A 128 -7.78 5.57 16.92
CA GLY A 128 -8.03 4.17 16.56
C GLY A 128 -6.83 3.24 16.74
N PHE A 129 -5.71 3.72 17.31
CA PHE A 129 -4.53 2.87 17.54
C PHE A 129 -4.83 1.68 18.46
N SER A 130 -5.66 1.87 19.49
CA SER A 130 -6.10 0.77 20.36
C SER A 130 -6.95 -0.25 19.61
N SER A 131 -7.80 0.20 18.68
CA SER A 131 -8.60 -0.68 17.81
C SER A 131 -7.70 -1.50 16.87
N VAL A 132 -6.68 -0.87 16.27
CA VAL A 132 -5.65 -1.57 15.47
C VAL A 132 -4.94 -2.64 16.30
N LYS A 133 -4.48 -2.30 17.52
CA LYS A 133 -3.80 -3.28 18.40
C LYS A 133 -4.71 -4.42 18.83
N LYS A 134 -5.99 -4.15 19.09
CA LYS A 134 -6.98 -5.20 19.39
C LYS A 134 -7.10 -6.16 18.20
N ASP A 135 -7.30 -5.61 17.01
CA ASP A 135 -7.42 -6.35 15.76
C ASP A 135 -6.17 -7.19 15.43
N MET A 136 -4.97 -6.78 15.86
CA MET A 136 -3.76 -7.60 15.73
C MET A 136 -3.80 -8.90 16.56
N THR A 137 -4.60 -8.93 17.63
CA THR A 137 -4.69 -10.07 18.55
C THR A 137 -5.98 -10.87 18.40
N ASP A 138 -7.06 -10.21 18.00
CA ASP A 138 -8.41 -10.77 17.92
C ASP A 138 -9.12 -10.14 16.71
N MET A 139 -9.05 -10.84 15.57
CA MET A 139 -9.60 -10.39 14.31
C MET A 139 -10.80 -11.23 13.89
N SER A 140 -11.95 -10.57 13.71
CA SER A 140 -13.17 -11.17 13.17
C SER A 140 -13.60 -10.55 11.83
N LYS A 141 -12.65 -9.93 11.11
CA LYS A 141 -12.90 -9.26 9.83
C LYS A 141 -12.35 -10.09 8.68
N SER A 142 -13.03 -10.06 7.54
CA SER A 142 -12.61 -10.70 6.31
C SER A 142 -11.93 -9.70 5.37
N TYR A 143 -10.90 -10.17 4.68
CA TYR A 143 -10.28 -9.49 3.55
C TYR A 143 -10.95 -9.94 2.25
N ALA A 144 -11.44 -8.99 1.45
CA ALA A 144 -11.99 -9.24 0.13
C ALA A 144 -11.70 -8.07 -0.81
N PHE A 145 -11.81 -8.29 -2.12
CA PHE A 145 -11.94 -7.17 -3.05
C PHE A 145 -13.34 -6.56 -2.97
N PRO A 146 -13.48 -5.27 -3.31
CA PRO A 146 -14.77 -4.60 -3.26
C PRO A 146 -15.77 -5.30 -4.18
N PRO A 147 -17.07 -5.36 -3.82
CA PRO A 147 -18.07 -6.11 -4.59
C PRO A 147 -18.12 -5.76 -6.07
N GLU A 148 -17.76 -4.53 -6.43
CA GLU A 148 -17.72 -4.02 -7.80
C GLU A 148 -16.52 -4.54 -8.61
N ALA A 149 -15.43 -4.97 -7.97
CA ALA A 149 -14.24 -5.44 -8.67
C ALA A 149 -14.46 -6.76 -9.44
N PRO A 150 -15.05 -7.83 -8.88
CA PRO A 150 -15.42 -9.03 -9.63
C PRO A 150 -16.30 -8.72 -10.86
N LEU A 151 -17.22 -7.76 -10.75
CA LEU A 151 -18.04 -7.31 -11.87
C LEU A 151 -17.20 -6.62 -12.93
N LYS A 152 -16.41 -5.61 -12.53
CA LYS A 152 -15.60 -4.78 -13.43
C LYS A 152 -14.56 -5.60 -14.20
N TYR A 153 -13.92 -6.57 -13.56
CA TYR A 153 -12.76 -7.28 -14.14
C TYR A 153 -13.06 -8.70 -14.63
N ARG A 154 -14.12 -9.35 -14.13
CA ARG A 154 -14.47 -10.74 -14.48
C ARG A 154 -15.93 -10.92 -14.90
N GLY A 155 -16.73 -9.84 -14.98
CA GLY A 155 -18.15 -9.93 -15.32
C GLY A 155 -18.98 -10.74 -14.31
N ARG A 156 -18.49 -10.88 -13.08
CA ARG A 156 -19.20 -11.60 -12.02
C ARG A 156 -20.26 -10.70 -11.39
N THR A 157 -21.39 -11.27 -11.00
CA THR A 157 -22.49 -10.54 -10.34
C THR A 157 -22.51 -10.70 -8.83
N TYR A 158 -21.48 -11.33 -8.25
CA TYR A 158 -21.45 -11.72 -6.85
C TYR A 158 -20.05 -11.59 -6.24
N SER A 159 -20.01 -11.22 -4.96
CA SER A 159 -18.89 -11.31 -4.04
C SER A 159 -19.38 -11.91 -2.72
N ALA A 160 -18.52 -12.67 -2.03
CA ALA A 160 -18.78 -13.17 -0.69
C ALA A 160 -19.05 -12.06 0.34
N CYS A 161 -18.69 -10.82 -0.01
CA CYS A 161 -18.81 -9.65 0.85
C CYS A 161 -19.87 -8.64 0.38
N THR A 162 -20.73 -8.97 -0.59
CA THR A 162 -21.72 -8.01 -1.13
C THR A 162 -22.61 -7.39 -0.05
N THR A 163 -23.05 -8.16 0.95
CA THR A 163 -23.95 -7.67 2.01
C THR A 163 -23.23 -7.24 3.29
N SER A 164 -21.91 -7.45 3.39
CA SER A 164 -21.12 -7.20 4.60
C SER A 164 -19.96 -6.22 4.39
N TRP A 165 -19.87 -5.65 3.19
CA TRP A 165 -18.84 -4.67 2.83
C TRP A 165 -18.94 -3.42 3.71
N GLY A 166 -17.81 -3.05 4.33
CA GLY A 166 -17.74 -1.91 5.24
C GLY A 166 -18.17 -2.22 6.68
N GLU A 167 -18.65 -3.43 6.97
CA GLU A 167 -19.02 -3.87 8.32
C GLU A 167 -18.09 -4.97 8.84
N THR A 168 -18.04 -6.11 8.15
CA THR A 168 -17.18 -7.25 8.50
C THR A 168 -16.24 -7.64 7.37
N CYS A 169 -16.48 -7.16 6.15
CA CYS A 169 -15.57 -7.30 5.02
C CYS A 169 -14.91 -5.96 4.67
N PHE A 170 -13.60 -6.00 4.49
CA PHE A 170 -12.78 -4.85 4.13
C PHE A 170 -11.68 -5.26 3.16
N ASN A 171 -10.99 -4.28 2.58
CA ASN A 171 -9.66 -4.45 2.04
C ASN A 171 -8.68 -3.48 2.72
N CYS A 172 -7.45 -3.39 2.23
CA CYS A 172 -6.45 -2.48 2.76
C CYS A 172 -6.89 -1.00 2.73
N ALA A 173 -7.70 -0.60 1.75
CA ALA A 173 -8.19 0.75 1.59
C ALA A 173 -9.35 1.09 2.55
N THR A 174 -10.28 0.16 2.79
CA THR A 174 -11.46 0.41 3.65
C THR A 174 -11.27 0.02 5.10
N TYR A 175 -10.29 -0.84 5.43
CA TYR A 175 -10.01 -1.25 6.80
C TYR A 175 -9.80 -0.06 7.78
N PRO A 176 -9.09 1.03 7.42
CA PRO A 176 -8.93 2.17 8.33
C PRO A 176 -10.25 2.72 8.87
N LYS A 177 -11.33 2.71 8.07
CA LYS A 177 -12.66 3.12 8.53
C LYS A 177 -13.20 2.23 9.65
N SER A 178 -12.89 0.93 9.62
CA SER A 178 -13.30 -0.03 10.64
C SER A 178 -12.68 0.23 12.02
N VAL A 179 -11.60 1.02 12.08
CA VAL A 179 -10.94 1.46 13.32
C VAL A 179 -11.19 2.94 13.61
N GLY A 180 -12.19 3.54 12.97
CA GLY A 180 -12.64 4.90 13.25
C GLY A 180 -11.87 6.02 12.52
N LEU A 181 -10.97 5.67 11.59
CA LEU A 181 -10.25 6.66 10.79
C LEU A 181 -11.10 7.14 9.61
N PRO A 182 -11.02 8.44 9.23
CA PRO A 182 -11.59 8.90 7.98
C PRO A 182 -10.84 8.25 6.81
N ILE A 183 -11.59 7.88 5.76
CA ILE A 183 -11.01 7.41 4.51
C ILE A 183 -11.43 8.31 3.35
N PRO A 184 -10.60 8.44 2.29
CA PRO A 184 -10.90 9.23 1.10
C PRO A 184 -12.17 8.79 0.36
N GLU A 185 -12.52 7.51 0.42
CA GLU A 185 -13.69 6.91 -0.23
C GLU A 185 -14.03 5.53 0.31
N ASP A 186 -15.27 5.07 0.14
CA ASP A 186 -15.83 3.88 0.79
C ASP A 186 -15.91 2.62 -0.09
N THR A 187 -15.69 2.73 -1.40
CA THR A 187 -15.76 1.59 -2.31
C THR A 187 -14.60 0.64 -2.07
N GLY A 188 -13.40 1.13 -1.77
CA GLY A 188 -12.17 0.33 -1.66
C GLY A 188 -11.48 0.07 -2.99
N MET A 189 -11.89 0.75 -4.07
CA MET A 189 -11.19 0.67 -5.35
C MET A 189 -9.86 1.43 -5.26
N LEU A 190 -8.76 0.70 -5.08
CA LEU A 190 -7.46 1.29 -4.77
C LEU A 190 -7.01 2.44 -5.70
N PRO A 191 -7.16 2.38 -7.04
CA PRO A 191 -6.83 3.52 -7.90
C PRO A 191 -7.60 4.79 -7.53
N GLU A 192 -8.92 4.68 -7.34
CA GLU A 192 -9.80 5.80 -6.99
C GLU A 192 -9.50 6.30 -5.57
N TYR A 193 -9.17 5.38 -4.66
CA TYR A 193 -8.76 5.68 -3.29
C TYR A 193 -7.51 6.55 -3.26
N LEU A 194 -6.44 6.15 -3.96
CA LEU A 194 -5.18 6.89 -4.00
C LEU A 194 -5.35 8.26 -4.66
N GLU A 195 -6.15 8.34 -5.74
CA GLU A 195 -6.45 9.60 -6.41
C GLU A 195 -7.17 10.58 -5.48
N LYS A 196 -8.19 10.12 -4.76
CA LYS A 196 -8.90 10.95 -3.79
C LYS A 196 -8.02 11.30 -2.59
N MET A 197 -7.18 10.37 -2.12
CA MET A 197 -6.23 10.64 -1.05
C MET A 197 -5.26 11.76 -1.43
N ALA A 198 -4.75 11.77 -2.66
CA ALA A 198 -3.84 12.80 -3.16
C ALA A 198 -4.46 14.20 -3.22
N LEU A 199 -5.79 14.31 -3.25
CA LEU A 199 -6.53 15.58 -3.26
C LEU A 199 -6.83 16.13 -1.86
N LEU A 200 -6.59 15.34 -0.81
CA LEU A 200 -6.87 15.78 0.57
C LEU A 200 -5.83 16.81 1.02
N HIS A 201 -6.27 17.73 1.88
CA HIS A 201 -5.38 18.71 2.48
C HIS A 201 -4.35 18.01 3.38
N GLY A 202 -3.07 18.36 3.21
CA GLY A 202 -1.95 17.70 3.91
C GLY A 202 -1.43 16.45 3.20
N SER A 203 -1.96 16.11 2.03
CA SER A 203 -1.44 15.01 1.23
C SER A 203 -0.28 15.43 0.32
N PHE A 204 0.64 14.50 0.11
CA PHE A 204 1.77 14.66 -0.81
C PHE A 204 2.19 13.31 -1.39
N CYS A 205 3.06 13.34 -2.39
CA CYS A 205 3.60 12.14 -3.03
C CYS A 205 5.12 12.14 -3.05
N ARG A 206 5.67 10.93 -3.01
CA ARG A 206 7.08 10.65 -3.31
C ARG A 206 7.17 9.55 -4.36
N CYS A 207 8.20 9.64 -5.19
CA CYS A 207 8.56 8.62 -6.17
C CYS A 207 9.67 7.76 -5.56
N TYR A 208 9.45 6.45 -5.46
CA TYR A 208 10.49 5.51 -5.05
C TYR A 208 10.82 4.56 -6.19
N LYS A 209 12.11 4.36 -6.46
CA LYS A 209 12.60 3.48 -7.51
C LYS A 209 13.90 2.84 -7.05
N SER A 210 14.02 1.52 -7.22
CA SER A 210 15.21 0.76 -6.82
C SER A 210 15.67 1.05 -5.37
N GLY A 211 14.70 1.22 -4.46
CA GLY A 211 14.93 1.44 -3.03
C GLY A 211 15.29 2.88 -2.65
N ARG A 212 15.20 3.83 -3.58
CA ARG A 212 15.59 5.23 -3.34
C ARG A 212 14.46 6.19 -3.64
N TRP A 213 14.44 7.32 -2.95
CA TRP A 213 13.57 8.45 -3.29
C TRP A 213 14.15 9.18 -4.50
N HIS A 214 13.30 9.44 -5.48
CA HIS A 214 13.65 10.02 -6.77
C HIS A 214 12.78 11.23 -7.12
N SER A 215 13.20 11.96 -8.14
CA SER A 215 12.45 13.10 -8.67
C SER A 215 11.11 12.64 -9.25
N LYS A 216 10.15 13.57 -9.36
CA LYS A 216 8.85 13.29 -10.01
C LYS A 216 9.04 12.65 -11.39
N SER A 217 9.97 13.14 -12.21
CA SER A 217 10.19 12.63 -13.57
C SER A 217 10.62 11.16 -13.65
N ASP A 218 11.27 10.63 -12.60
CA ASP A 218 11.90 9.29 -12.65
C ASP A 218 10.93 8.12 -12.53
N CYS A 219 9.76 8.33 -11.92
CA CYS A 219 8.67 7.34 -11.81
C CYS A 219 7.51 7.64 -12.78
N TRP A 220 7.69 8.58 -13.73
CA TRP A 220 6.60 8.91 -14.65
C TRP A 220 6.23 7.68 -15.47
N ALA A 221 4.95 7.31 -15.38
CA ALA A 221 4.37 6.24 -16.14
C ALA A 221 2.92 6.61 -16.44
N GLU A 222 2.45 6.27 -17.63
CA GLU A 222 1.08 6.58 -18.08
C GLU A 222 0.02 6.06 -17.10
N ARG A 223 0.26 4.90 -16.47
CA ARG A 223 -0.65 4.34 -15.45
C ARG A 223 -0.84 5.24 -14.22
N ASN A 224 0.18 6.03 -13.88
CA ASN A 224 0.16 6.92 -12.72
C ASN A 224 -0.25 8.33 -13.14
N ARG A 225 -0.62 8.58 -14.40
CA ARG A 225 -0.88 9.92 -14.95
C ARG A 225 -1.82 10.74 -14.08
N VAL A 226 -2.87 10.13 -13.54
CA VAL A 226 -3.83 10.85 -12.67
C VAL A 226 -3.14 11.30 -11.39
N LEU A 227 -2.50 10.40 -10.63
CA LEU A 227 -1.72 10.73 -9.43
C LEU A 227 -0.64 11.77 -9.72
N TYR A 228 0.02 11.68 -10.88
CA TYR A 228 1.02 12.64 -11.34
C TYR A 228 0.46 14.05 -11.51
N ASN A 229 -0.79 14.17 -11.95
CA ASN A 229 -1.42 15.45 -12.21
C ASN A 229 -2.13 16.02 -10.98
N THR A 230 -2.56 15.17 -10.04
CA THR A 230 -3.31 15.60 -8.86
C THR A 230 -2.43 15.81 -7.63
N CYS A 231 -1.35 15.05 -7.49
CA CYS A 231 -0.57 15.04 -6.26
C CYS A 231 0.51 16.13 -6.21
N THR A 232 0.72 16.69 -5.03
CA THR A 232 1.87 17.55 -4.72
C THR A 232 3.09 16.66 -4.46
N PHE A 233 4.10 16.71 -5.33
CA PHE A 233 5.31 15.88 -5.18
C PHE A 233 6.37 16.58 -4.35
N GLU A 234 6.82 15.92 -3.29
CA GLU A 234 8.09 16.27 -2.66
C GLU A 234 9.26 15.80 -3.54
N GLN A 235 10.28 16.64 -3.69
CA GLN A 235 11.49 16.32 -4.42
C GLN A 235 12.61 15.91 -3.45
N PRO A 236 13.47 14.94 -3.83
CA PRO A 236 14.61 14.57 -3.02
C PRO A 236 15.46 15.81 -2.74
N VAL A 237 15.95 15.92 -1.50
CA VAL A 237 16.93 16.94 -1.16
C VAL A 237 18.21 16.52 -1.88
N GLU A 238 18.62 17.27 -2.90
CA GLU A 238 19.93 17.06 -3.51
C GLU A 238 20.97 17.36 -2.43
N ASP A 239 21.82 16.39 -2.10
CA ASP A 239 22.96 16.60 -1.21
C ASP A 239 23.84 17.70 -1.83
N LEU A 240 23.78 18.91 -1.27
CA LEU A 240 24.57 20.08 -1.66
C LEU A 240 26.04 19.93 -1.26
#